data_AF-A0A1H0N604-F1
#
_entry.id   AF-A0A1H0N604-F1
#
_cell.length_a   1.000
_cell.length_b   1.000
_cell.length_c   1.000
_cell.angle_alpha   90.00
_cell.angle_beta   90.00
_cell.angle_gamma   90.00
#
_symmetry.space_group_name_H-M   'P 1'
#
loop_
_entity.id
_entity.type
_entity.pdbx_description
1 polymer ?
#
loop_
_entity_poly.entity_id
_entity_poly.type
_entity_poly.pdbx_seq_one_letter_code
_entity_poly.pdbx_strand_id
1 'polypeptide(L)'
;AVGARTAFIEPGSPWENGYCESFNSKLRDELLNGEIFYSLAEARIVIESWRCHYNTKRPHSSLGYRPPAPATVPWPAAPPQPASPATSTVACKPTMH
;
A
#
# COMPACT_ATOMS: atom_id res chain seq x y z
N ALA A 1 16.98 10.34 -20.46
CA ALA A 1 16.31 9.15 -19.93
C ALA A 1 16.36 9.19 -18.42
N VAL A 2 15.22 8.98 -17.73
CA VAL A 2 15.20 8.84 -16.27
C VAL A 2 15.90 7.52 -15.95
N GLY A 3 16.98 7.53 -15.15
CA GLY A 3 17.90 6.38 -14.93
C GLY A 3 17.31 5.19 -14.16
N ALA A 4 16.05 4.83 -14.38
CA ALA A 4 15.39 3.70 -13.75
C ALA A 4 15.84 2.37 -14.37
N ARG A 5 16.08 1.36 -13.53
CA ARG A 5 16.38 -0.02 -13.92
C ARG A 5 15.22 -0.92 -13.50
N THR A 6 14.88 -1.90 -14.33
CA THR A 6 13.89 -2.92 -13.99
C THR A 6 14.42 -3.78 -12.85
N ALA A 7 13.63 -3.93 -11.79
CA ALA A 7 13.88 -4.88 -10.71
C ALA A 7 13.01 -6.12 -10.95
N PHE A 8 13.64 -7.29 -10.98
CA PHE A 8 12.94 -8.57 -11.02
C PHE A 8 12.84 -9.13 -9.61
N ILE A 9 11.77 -9.88 -9.34
CA ILE A 9 11.65 -10.64 -8.09
C ILE A 9 12.66 -11.79 -8.08
N GLU A 10 13.13 -12.15 -6.89
CA GLU A 10 13.99 -13.30 -6.73
C GLU A 10 13.21 -14.61 -6.99
N PRO A 11 13.82 -15.60 -7.69
CA PRO A 11 13.18 -16.90 -7.87
C PRO A 11 12.83 -17.54 -6.52
N GLY A 12 11.54 -17.86 -6.32
CA GLY A 12 11.05 -18.42 -5.07
C GLY A 12 10.61 -17.39 -4.02
N SER A 13 10.60 -16.10 -4.35
CA SER A 13 10.23 -15.01 -3.44
C SER A 13 8.91 -14.30 -3.83
N PRO A 14 7.75 -15.01 -3.83
CA PRO A 14 6.48 -14.42 -4.25
C PRO A 14 6.00 -13.26 -3.36
N TRP A 15 6.47 -13.20 -2.10
CA TRP A 15 6.12 -12.13 -1.17
C TRP A 15 6.60 -10.74 -1.62
N GLU A 16 7.62 -10.67 -2.48
CA GLU A 16 8.12 -9.40 -3.04
C GLU A 16 7.09 -8.70 -3.94
N ASN A 17 6.17 -9.46 -4.53
CA ASN A 17 5.12 -8.94 -5.40
C ASN A 17 3.81 -8.65 -4.65
N GLY A 18 3.72 -8.96 -3.35
CA GLY A 18 2.46 -8.92 -2.62
C GLY A 18 1.79 -7.55 -2.59
N TYR A 19 2.57 -6.45 -2.63
CA TYR A 19 2.02 -5.10 -2.72
C TYR A 19 1.33 -4.84 -4.07
N CYS A 20 2.01 -5.17 -5.18
CA CYS A 20 1.46 -5.02 -6.52
C CYS A 20 0.24 -5.91 -6.74
N GLU A 21 0.26 -7.14 -6.23
CA GLU A 21 -0.88 -8.05 -6.26
C GLU A 21 -2.07 -7.49 -5.49
N SER A 22 -1.85 -7.04 -4.26
CA SER A 22 -2.89 -6.44 -3.43
C SER A 22 -3.52 -5.21 -4.10
N PHE A 23 -2.71 -4.33 -4.68
CA PHE A 23 -3.19 -3.18 -5.42
C PHE A 23 -4.07 -3.58 -6.61
N ASN A 24 -3.58 -4.49 -7.46
CA ASN A 24 -4.28 -4.91 -8.66
C ASN A 24 -5.59 -5.65 -8.35
N SER A 25 -5.61 -6.47 -7.31
CA SER A 25 -6.83 -7.13 -6.83
C SER A 25 -7.87 -6.09 -6.38
N LYS A 26 -7.47 -5.05 -5.63
CA LYS A 26 -8.39 -3.98 -5.22
C LYS A 26 -8.91 -3.15 -6.37
N LEU A 27 -8.06 -2.80 -7.34
CA LEU A 27 -8.49 -2.11 -8.55
C LEU A 27 -9.55 -2.93 -9.30
N ARG A 28 -9.36 -4.24 -9.40
CA ARG A 28 -10.30 -5.14 -10.07
C ARG A 28 -11.63 -5.23 -9.32
N ASP A 29 -11.57 -5.53 -8.02
CA ASP A 29 -12.77 -5.81 -7.22
C ASP A 29 -13.61 -4.55 -6.96
N GLU A 30 -12.97 -3.41 -6.75
CA GLU A 30 -13.67 -2.17 -6.33
C GLU A 30 -14.05 -1.27 -7.50
N LEU A 31 -13.41 -1.43 -8.66
CA LEU A 31 -13.67 -0.57 -9.81
C LEU A 31 -14.02 -1.38 -11.07
N LEU A 32 -13.08 -2.18 -11.57
CA LEU A 32 -13.23 -2.75 -12.92
C LEU A 32 -14.37 -3.76 -13.03
N ASN A 33 -14.68 -4.50 -11.96
CA ASN A 33 -15.81 -5.44 -11.94
C ASN A 33 -17.16 -4.74 -11.67
N GLY A 34 -17.15 -3.50 -11.18
CA GLY A 34 -18.35 -2.75 -10.80
C GLY A 34 -18.82 -1.74 -11.84
N GLU A 35 -17.98 -1.39 -12.81
CA GLU A 35 -18.22 -0.31 -13.77
C GLU A 35 -18.27 -0.82 -15.22
N ILE A 36 -19.15 -0.23 -16.02
CA ILE A 36 -19.16 -0.38 -17.48
C ILE A 36 -18.68 0.94 -18.08
N PHE A 37 -17.57 0.89 -18.84
CA PHE A 37 -17.05 2.07 -19.53
C PHE A 37 -17.58 2.15 -20.95
N TYR A 38 -18.17 3.29 -21.32
CA TYR A 38 -18.68 3.54 -22.67
C TYR A 38 -17.64 4.18 -23.58
N SER A 39 -16.55 4.71 -23.01
CA SER A 39 -15.42 5.24 -23.76
C SER A 39 -14.10 5.12 -23.01
N LEU A 40 -12.98 5.17 -23.75
CA LEU A 40 -11.65 5.21 -23.16
C LEU A 40 -11.40 6.51 -22.38
N ALA A 41 -12.03 7.62 -22.78
CA ALA A 41 -11.92 8.90 -22.08
C ALA A 41 -12.57 8.81 -20.68
N GLU A 42 -13.76 8.23 -20.60
CA GLU A 42 -14.45 7.95 -19.34
C GLU A 42 -13.62 7.04 -18.45
N ALA A 43 -13.14 5.91 -18.99
CA ALA A 43 -12.29 4.98 -18.24
C ALA A 43 -11.06 5.68 -17.63
N ARG A 44 -10.39 6.56 -18.39
CA ARG A 44 -9.24 7.34 -17.88
C ARG A 44 -9.61 8.23 -16.70
N ILE A 45 -10.75 8.93 -16.78
CA ILE A 45 -11.21 9.83 -15.72
C ILE A 45 -11.57 9.04 -14.46
N VAL A 46 -12.34 7.96 -14.63
CA VAL A 46 -12.83 7.15 -13.51
C VAL A 46 -11.67 6.42 -12.82
N ILE A 47 -10.77 5.79 -13.59
CA ILE A 47 -9.58 5.11 -13.04
C ILE A 47 -8.68 6.10 -12.31
N GLU A 48 -8.49 7.31 -12.84
CA GLU A 48 -7.67 8.33 -12.19
C GLU A 48 -8.30 8.82 -10.88
N SER A 49 -9.62 9.02 -10.87
CA SER A 49 -10.38 9.35 -9.66
C SER A 49 -10.23 8.26 -8.60
N TRP A 50 -10.37 6.98 -8.99
CA TRP A 50 -10.17 5.84 -8.10
C TRP A 50 -8.73 5.77 -7.57
N ARG A 51 -7.72 5.97 -8.42
CA ARG A 51 -6.30 6.03 -8.02
C ARG A 51 -6.05 7.11 -6.98
N CYS A 52 -6.60 8.31 -7.20
CA CYS A 52 -6.53 9.40 -6.24
C CYS A 52 -7.18 9.02 -4.92
N HIS A 53 -8.38 8.42 -4.95
CA HIS A 53 -9.08 7.97 -3.76
C HIS A 53 -8.32 6.88 -2.99
N TYR A 54 -7.84 5.85 -3.69
CA TYR A 54 -7.05 4.74 -3.13
C TYR A 54 -5.82 5.26 -2.38
N ASN A 55 -5.13 6.24 -2.98
CA ASN A 55 -3.90 6.80 -2.42
C ASN A 55 -4.15 7.83 -1.31
N THR A 56 -5.24 8.60 -1.33
CA THR A 56 -5.39 9.75 -0.41
C THR A 56 -6.46 9.58 0.67
N LYS A 57 -7.40 8.64 0.49
CA LYS A 57 -8.59 8.53 1.34
C LYS A 57 -8.85 7.12 1.85
N ARG A 58 -8.54 6.10 1.04
CA ARG A 58 -8.90 4.71 1.36
C ARG A 58 -8.15 4.22 2.60
N PRO A 59 -8.84 3.73 3.65
CA PRO A 59 -8.19 3.19 4.82
C PRO A 59 -7.57 1.81 4.52
N HIS A 60 -6.32 1.61 4.91
CA HIS A 60 -5.64 0.31 4.78
C HIS A 60 -5.35 -0.27 6.16
N SER A 61 -5.83 -1.49 6.42
CA SER A 61 -5.67 -2.16 7.72
C SER A 61 -4.19 -2.37 8.09
N SER A 62 -3.34 -2.66 7.10
CA SER A 62 -1.88 -2.76 7.27
C SER A 62 -1.20 -1.43 7.63
N LEU A 63 -1.86 -0.29 7.37
CA LEU A 63 -1.38 1.06 7.68
C LEU A 63 -2.11 1.68 8.88
N GLY A 64 -2.76 0.86 9.72
CA GLY A 64 -3.53 1.37 10.87
C GLY A 64 -4.72 2.22 10.45
N TYR A 65 -5.40 1.83 9.36
CA TYR A 65 -6.54 2.53 8.76
C TYR A 65 -6.22 3.92 8.19
N ARG A 66 -4.94 4.19 7.90
CA ARG A 66 -4.51 5.42 7.22
C ARG A 66 -4.45 5.21 5.69
N PRO A 67 -4.61 6.29 4.91
CA PRO A 67 -4.36 6.25 3.48
C PRO A 67 -2.85 6.13 3.16
N PRO A 68 -2.48 5.57 1.99
CA PRO A 68 -1.08 5.38 1.60
C PRO A 68 -0.30 6.71 1.45
N ALA A 69 -0.95 7.77 0.96
CA ALA A 69 -0.44 9.13 1.00
C ALA A 69 -0.95 9.79 2.29
N PRO A 70 -0.08 9.87 3.32
CA PRO A 70 1.02 10.83 3.33
C PRO A 70 2.42 10.21 3.48
N ALA A 71 2.59 8.91 3.22
CA ALA A 71 3.87 8.23 3.36
C ALA A 71 4.76 8.24 2.09
N THR A 72 4.48 9.12 1.11
CA THR A 72 5.51 9.47 0.14
C THR A 72 6.50 10.38 0.86
N VAL A 73 7.52 9.80 1.49
CA VAL A 73 8.70 10.56 1.86
C VAL A 73 9.27 11.07 0.53
N PRO A 74 9.26 12.39 0.24
CA PRO A 74 9.96 12.87 -0.93
C PRO A 74 11.42 12.46 -0.75
N TRP A 75 11.96 11.75 -1.74
CA TRP A 75 13.37 11.43 -1.74
C TRP A 75 14.16 12.74 -1.90
N PRO A 76 15.22 12.97 -1.10
CA PRO A 76 15.76 12.05 -0.10
C PRO A 76 15.00 12.05 1.23
N ALA A 77 14.81 10.85 1.77
CA ALA A 77 14.18 10.67 3.07
C ALA A 77 15.00 11.34 4.18
N ALA A 78 14.32 12.09 5.06
CA ALA A 78 14.96 12.63 6.26
C ALA A 78 15.57 11.47 7.08
N PRO A 79 16.75 11.67 7.69
CA PRO A 79 17.41 10.63 8.47
C PRO A 79 16.49 10.13 9.60
N PRO A 80 16.52 8.82 9.92
CA PRO A 80 15.65 8.24 10.93
C PRO A 80 15.88 8.95 12.27
N GLN A 81 14.82 9.50 12.85
CA GLN A 81 14.89 9.99 14.21
C GLN A 81 15.09 8.81 15.18
N PRO A 82 15.89 8.96 16.23
CA PRO A 82 16.09 7.92 17.22
C PRO A 82 14.74 7.52 17.83
N ALA A 83 14.45 6.22 17.83
CA ALA A 83 13.23 5.68 18.40
C ALA A 83 13.16 6.00 19.90
N SER A 84 12.02 6.56 20.34
CA SER A 84 11.69 6.63 21.77
C SER A 84 11.70 5.21 22.37
N PRO A 85 12.22 5.03 23.59
CA PRO A 85 12.33 3.70 24.18
C PRO A 85 10.94 3.10 24.38
N ALA A 86 10.71 1.92 23.81
CA ALA A 86 9.48 1.18 24.02
C ALA A 86 9.49 0.64 25.46
N THR A 87 8.49 1.03 26.25
CA THR A 87 8.25 0.44 27.57
C THR A 87 7.85 -1.03 27.36
N SER A 88 8.73 -1.97 27.73
CA SER A 88 8.40 -3.39 27.74
C SER A 88 7.41 -3.70 28.85
N THR A 89 6.14 -3.90 28.50
CA THR A 89 5.18 -4.54 29.40
C THR A 89 5.43 -6.05 29.38
N VAL A 90 6.09 -6.55 30.43
CA VAL A 90 6.27 -8.00 30.65
C VAL A 90 4.91 -8.60 31.02
N ALA A 91 4.41 -9.53 30.21
CA ALA A 91 3.22 -10.31 30.51
C ALA A 91 3.57 -11.48 31.45
N CYS A 92 2.92 -11.56 32.62
CA CYS A 92 3.05 -12.70 33.52
C CYS A 92 2.36 -13.93 32.92
N LYS A 93 3.07 -15.06 32.96
CA LYS A 93 2.62 -16.39 32.49
C LYS A 93 1.56 -16.95 33.47
N PRO A 94 0.44 -17.53 33.02
CA PRO A 94 -0.55 -18.09 33.94
C PRO A 94 -0.13 -19.49 34.41
N THR A 95 -0.22 -19.72 35.71
CA THR A 95 -0.10 -21.04 36.34
C THR A 95 -1.45 -21.76 36.24
N MET A 96 -1.49 -22.96 35.64
CA MET A 96 -2.66 -23.84 35.72
C MET A 96 -2.58 -24.68 37.01
N HIS A 97 -3.71 -24.78 37.72
CA HIS A 97 -3.92 -25.71 38.82
C HIS A 97 -4.44 -27.05 38.31
#